data_AF-A0A6I1VR09-F1
#
_entry.id   AF-A0A6I1VR09-F1
#
_cell.length_a   1.000
_cell.length_b   1.000
_cell.length_c   1.000
_cell.angle_alpha   90.00
_cell.angle_beta   90.00
_cell.angle_gamma   90.00
#
_symmetry.space_group_name_H-M   'P 1'
#
loop_
_entity.id
_entity.type
_entity.pdbx_description
1 polymer ?
#
loop_
_entity_poly.entity_id
_entity_poly.type
_entity_poly.pdbx_seq_one_letter_code
_entity_poly.pdbx_strand_id
1 'polypeptide(L)'
;MNDLQIVALSPSAPIACWSMVHRCFVGRSEQVLMIATRVFGTRKHAERWLRDPAYGLGWQVPCDMLSTRLGYEDVDRFLNQIEHGVYV
;
A
#
# COMPACT_ATOMS: atom_id res chain seq x y z
N MET A 1 34.47 11.27 4.65
CA MET A 1 33.01 11.35 4.44
C MET A 1 32.70 10.29 3.40
N ASN A 2 32.28 9.10 3.85
CA ASN A 2 32.01 7.99 2.93
C ASN A 2 30.59 8.14 2.38
N ASP A 3 30.53 8.36 1.07
CA ASP A 3 29.32 8.45 0.26
C ASP A 3 28.66 7.06 0.23
N LEU A 4 27.56 6.89 0.97
CA LEU A 4 26.77 5.67 0.94
C LEU A 4 25.98 5.63 -0.38
N GLN A 5 26.57 5.00 -1.40
CA GLN A 5 25.86 4.74 -2.65
C GLN A 5 25.09 3.42 -2.55
N ILE A 6 23.77 3.48 -2.79
CA ILE A 6 22.89 2.31 -2.84
C ILE A 6 23.14 1.60 -4.19
N VAL A 7 23.97 0.54 -4.17
CA VAL A 7 24.43 -0.17 -5.38
C VAL A 7 23.34 -1.06 -5.99
N ALA A 8 22.34 -1.49 -5.22
CA ALA A 8 21.17 -2.19 -5.74
C ALA A 8 20.03 -2.20 -4.71
N LEU A 9 18.81 -1.85 -5.15
CA LEU A 9 17.60 -2.32 -4.48
C LEU A 9 17.49 -3.82 -4.79
N SER A 10 17.79 -4.68 -3.82
CA SER A 10 17.59 -6.12 -3.97
C SER A 10 16.09 -6.37 -4.27
N PRO A 11 15.74 -7.01 -5.41
CA PRO A 11 14.34 -7.20 -5.79
C PRO A 11 13.56 -8.14 -4.85
N SER A 12 14.25 -8.87 -3.98
CA SER A 12 13.63 -9.76 -3.00
C SER A 12 14.66 -10.17 -1.96
N ALA A 13 14.77 -9.44 -0.85
CA ALA A 13 15.50 -9.95 0.30
C ALA A 13 14.84 -11.27 0.76
N PRO A 14 15.61 -12.33 1.06
CA PRO A 14 15.04 -13.58 1.52
C PRO A 14 14.22 -13.33 2.79
N ILE A 15 12.99 -13.86 2.80
CA ILE A 15 11.95 -13.67 3.83
C ILE A 15 12.52 -13.89 5.25
N ALA A 16 13.58 -14.69 5.39
CA ALA A 16 14.27 -15.02 6.64
C ALA A 16 14.74 -13.82 7.48
N CYS A 17 15.07 -12.66 6.90
CA CYS A 17 15.62 -11.52 7.65
C CYS A 17 14.60 -10.43 8.03
N TRP A 18 13.34 -10.57 7.60
CA TRP A 18 12.32 -9.54 7.84
C TRP A 18 11.53 -9.85 9.10
N SER A 19 11.38 -8.85 9.97
CA SER A 19 10.46 -8.90 11.11
C SER A 19 9.06 -9.30 10.65
N MET A 20 8.33 -10.03 11.50
CA MET A 20 6.95 -10.41 11.25
C MET A 20 6.07 -9.22 10.84
N VAL A 21 6.30 -8.04 11.45
CA VAL A 21 5.58 -6.81 11.13
C VAL A 21 5.81 -6.38 9.68
N HIS A 22 7.06 -6.47 9.21
CA HIS A 22 7.41 -6.08 7.86
C HIS A 22 6.85 -7.05 6.83
N ARG A 23 6.83 -8.36 7.14
CA ARG A 23 6.15 -9.37 6.29
C ARG A 23 4.65 -9.10 6.17
N CYS A 24 3.99 -8.74 7.28
CA CYS A 24 2.58 -8.36 7.25
C CYS A 24 2.32 -7.11 6.41
N PHE A 25 3.20 -6.11 6.50
CA PHE A 25 3.10 -4.90 5.70
C PHE A 25 3.19 -5.20 4.20
N VAL A 26 4.15 -6.02 3.76
CA VAL A 26 4.28 -6.42 2.35
C VAL A 26 3.03 -7.13 1.86
N GLY A 27 2.54 -8.12 2.60
CA GLY A 27 1.34 -8.86 2.18
C GLY A 27 0.12 -7.94 2.04
N ARG A 28 -0.04 -6.99 2.97
CA ARG A 28 -1.12 -5.99 2.89
C ARG A 28 -0.93 -5.04 1.71
N SER A 29 0.29 -4.59 1.44
CA SER A 29 0.56 -3.66 0.34
C SER A 29 0.34 -4.29 -1.03
N GLU A 30 0.73 -5.55 -1.20
CA GLU A 30 0.45 -6.33 -2.40
C GLU A 30 -1.05 -6.52 -2.59
N GLN A 31 -1.77 -6.89 -1.52
CA GLN A 31 -3.22 -7.07 -1.57
C GLN A 31 -3.95 -5.78 -1.96
N VAL A 32 -3.64 -4.65 -1.29
CA VAL A 32 -4.25 -3.36 -1.60
C VAL A 32 -3.87 -2.90 -3.01
N LEU A 33 -2.64 -3.13 -3.46
CA LEU A 33 -2.23 -2.77 -4.81
C LEU A 33 -3.04 -3.53 -5.88
N MET A 34 -3.32 -4.82 -5.66
CA MET A 34 -4.16 -5.61 -6.56
C MET A 34 -5.59 -5.05 -6.63
N ILE A 35 -6.20 -4.77 -5.48
CA ILE A 35 -7.57 -4.23 -5.42
C ILE A 35 -7.61 -2.83 -6.06
N ALA A 36 -6.69 -1.95 -5.68
CA ALA A 36 -6.58 -0.61 -6.24
C ALA A 36 -6.33 -0.64 -7.76
N THR A 37 -5.60 -1.63 -8.28
CA THR A 37 -5.43 -1.80 -9.74
C THR A 37 -6.74 -2.13 -10.44
N ARG A 38 -7.61 -2.93 -9.80
CA ARG A 38 -8.95 -3.24 -10.32
C ARG A 38 -9.86 -2.02 -10.28
N VAL A 39 -9.82 -1.26 -9.19
CA VAL A 39 -10.63 -0.05 -8.99
C VAL A 39 -10.21 1.11 -9.90
N PHE A 40 -8.92 1.41 -9.99
CA PHE A 40 -8.38 2.52 -10.78
C PHE A 40 -7.95 2.13 -12.19
N GLY A 41 -8.20 0.88 -12.59
CA GLY A 41 -7.99 0.33 -13.93
C GLY A 41 -6.54 0.03 -14.34
N THR A 42 -5.55 0.68 -13.72
CA THR A 42 -4.13 0.41 -14.04
C THR A 42 -3.24 0.45 -12.80
N ARG A 43 -2.18 -0.36 -12.83
CA ARG A 43 -1.20 -0.42 -11.73
C ARG A 43 -0.55 0.93 -11.44
N LYS A 44 -0.25 1.72 -12.47
CA LYS A 44 0.35 3.06 -12.30
C LYS A 44 -0.56 4.02 -11.51
N HIS A 45 -1.87 3.96 -11.76
CA HIS A 45 -2.83 4.77 -11.01
C HIS A 45 -2.99 4.27 -9.58
N ALA A 46 -3.02 2.95 -9.37
CA ALA A 46 -3.04 2.35 -8.04
C ALA A 46 -1.80 2.73 -7.20
N GLU A 47 -0.61 2.62 -7.79
CA GLU A 47 0.65 3.00 -7.12
C GLU A 47 0.70 4.49 -6.81
N ARG A 48 0.17 5.34 -7.70
CA ARG A 48 0.05 6.77 -7.43
C ARG A 48 -0.91 7.04 -6.29
N TRP A 49 -2.10 6.44 -6.32
CA TRP A 49 -3.11 6.60 -5.27
C TRP A 49 -2.61 6.14 -3.91
N LEU A 50 -1.82 5.06 -3.84
CA LEU A 50 -1.20 4.60 -2.59
C LEU A 50 -0.24 5.63 -1.96
N ARG A 51 0.38 6.49 -2.77
CA ARG A 51 1.36 7.49 -2.32
C ARG A 51 0.75 8.87 -2.07
N ASP A 52 -0.36 9.18 -2.72
CA ASP A 52 -1.03 10.47 -2.60
C ASP A 52 -2.04 10.43 -1.42
N PRO A 53 -2.20 11.53 -0.66
CA PRO A 53 -3.23 11.62 0.38
C PRO A 53 -4.63 11.38 -0.19
N ALA A 54 -5.38 10.45 0.40
CA ALA A 54 -6.73 10.12 -0.05
C ALA A 54 -7.78 10.88 0.76
N TYR A 55 -8.61 11.68 0.09
CA TYR A 55 -9.68 12.47 0.73
C TYR A 55 -10.63 11.60 1.58
N GLY A 56 -11.08 10.47 1.04
CA GLY A 56 -11.99 9.56 1.74
C GLY A 56 -11.37 8.78 2.91
N LEU A 57 -10.05 8.90 3.11
CA LEU A 57 -9.32 8.34 4.24
C LEU A 57 -8.83 9.44 5.19
N GLY A 58 -9.52 10.59 5.22
CA GLY A 58 -9.16 11.71 6.10
C GLY A 58 -7.82 12.35 5.76
N TRP A 59 -7.47 12.42 4.47
CA TRP A 59 -6.19 12.94 3.98
C TRP A 59 -4.95 12.17 4.45
N GLN A 60 -5.13 10.92 4.89
CA GLN A 60 -4.02 10.03 5.18
C GLN A 60 -3.47 9.42 3.89
N VAL A 61 -2.17 9.12 3.90
CA VAL A 61 -1.49 8.42 2.80
C VAL A 61 -1.78 6.92 2.95
N PRO A 62 -2.43 6.26 1.97
CA PRO A 62 -2.84 4.87 2.12
C PRO A 62 -1.67 3.93 2.43
N CYS A 63 -0.50 4.14 1.82
CA CYS A 63 0.71 3.35 2.07
C CYS A 63 1.12 3.35 3.56
N ASP A 64 1.00 4.49 4.25
CA ASP A 64 1.36 4.60 5.66
C ASP A 64 0.37 3.85 6.56
N MET A 65 -0.92 3.91 6.21
CA MET A 65 -1.99 3.22 6.94
C MET A 65 -1.83 1.69 6.97
N LEU A 66 -1.22 1.09 5.94
CA LEU A 66 -1.00 -0.36 5.84
C LEU A 66 -0.08 -0.93 6.92
N SER A 67 0.71 -0.08 7.57
CA SER A 67 1.57 -0.45 8.71
C SER A 67 0.76 -1.04 9.86
N THR A 68 -0.50 -0.63 10.01
CA THR A 68 -1.40 -1.09 11.05
C THR A 68 -2.51 -1.97 10.47
N ARG A 69 -3.05 -2.89 11.29
CA ARG A 69 -4.16 -3.74 10.86
C ARG A 69 -5.42 -2.91 10.60
N LEU A 70 -5.71 -1.97 11.50
CA LEU A 70 -6.88 -1.09 11.40
C LEU A 70 -6.80 -0.20 10.15
N GLY A 71 -5.65 0.43 9.89
CA GLY A 71 -5.48 1.26 8.70
C GLY A 71 -5.62 0.46 7.40
N TYR A 72 -5.18 -0.80 7.38
CA TYR A 72 -5.45 -1.71 6.26
C TYR A 72 -6.95 -1.99 6.08
N GLU A 73 -7.69 -2.28 7.16
CA GLU A 73 -9.13 -2.54 7.10
C GLU A 73 -9.91 -1.30 6.60
N ASP A 74 -9.49 -0.09 7.00
CA ASP A 74 -10.07 1.16 6.51
C ASP A 74 -9.81 1.37 5.00
N VAL A 75 -8.58 1.12 4.56
CA VAL A 75 -8.17 1.22 3.15
C VAL A 75 -8.91 0.18 2.28
N ASP A 76 -9.02 -1.06 2.74
CA ASP A 76 -9.72 -2.14 2.04
C ASP A 76 -11.22 -1.83 1.92
N ARG A 77 -11.85 -1.38 3.01
CA ARG A 77 -13.26 -0.94 3.00
C ARG A 77 -13.47 0.21 2.01
N PHE A 78 -12.59 1.20 1.99
CA PHE A 78 -12.68 2.34 1.07
C PHE A 78 -12.58 1.91 -0.40
N LEU A 79 -11.64 1.03 -0.73
CA LEU A 79 -11.51 0.51 -2.09
C LEU A 79 -12.73 -0.32 -2.52
N ASN A 80 -13.25 -1.16 -1.62
CA ASN A 80 -14.48 -1.92 -1.87
C ASN A 80 -15.69 -0.98 -2.09
N GLN A 81 -15.79 0.13 -1.35
CA GLN A 81 -16.83 1.14 -1.55
C GLN A 81 -16.76 1.76 -2.94
N ILE A 82 -15.56 2.13 -3.41
CA ILE A 82 -15.39 2.66 -4.77
C ILE A 82 -15.75 1.61 -5.82
N GLU A 83 -15.32 0.35 -5.63
CA GLU A 83 -15.62 -0.74 -6.56
C GLU A 83 -17.11 -0.98 -6.74
N HIS A 84 -17.86 -0.96 -5.65
CA HIS A 84 -19.31 -1.17 -5.67
C HIS A 84 -20.11 0.12 -5.94
N GLY A 85 -19.44 1.27 -6.11
CA GLY A 85 -20.09 2.57 -6.35
C GLY A 85 -20.89 3.09 -5.16
N VAL A 86 -20.62 2.61 -3.94
CA VAL A 86 -21.31 3.04 -2.72
C VAL A 86 -20.57 4.24 -2.14
N TYR A 87 -21.04 5.44 -2.46
CA TYR A 87 -20.64 6.67 -1.79
C TYR A 87 -21.63 6.95 -0.66
N VAL A 88 -21.15 6.97 0.59
CA VAL A 88 -21.92 7.46 1.76
C VAL A 88 -21.49 8.89 2.06
#